data_AF-A0A928VX54-F1
#
_entry.id   AF-A0A928VX54-F1
#
_cell.length_a   1.000
_cell.length_b   1.000
_cell.length_c   1.000
_cell.angle_alpha   90.00
_cell.angle_beta   90.00
_cell.angle_gamma   90.00
#
_symmetry.space_group_name_H-M   'P 1'
#
loop_
_entity.id
_entity.type
_entity.pdbx_description
1 polymer ?
#
loop_
_entity_poly.entity_id
_entity_poly.type
_entity_poly.pdbx_seq_one_letter_code
_entity_poly.pdbx_strand_id
1 'polypeptide(L)'
;MKSIELTLQRTVKFCAAGIPLGCLAVSASSVFAQILPDASLPNNSTIDLEGQIQRITGGTTTGGNLFHSFEDFSVRTGETAFFDNALTIDNIITRITGGQISNIDGLIRANGSASLFLLNPNGIVFGSNAALEIGGSFLGSTADRFLFEDGTVFSATEPQATPLLSINVPIGLHFGNAPSQIVNRSQTTALRPSPDPTAPGLI
;
A
#
# COMPACT_ATOMS: atom_id res chain seq x y z
N MET A 1 32.42 -9.27 -15.66
CA MET A 1 31.83 -10.54 -15.17
C MET A 1 30.34 -10.45 -15.44
N LYS A 2 29.81 -11.45 -16.15
CA LYS A 2 28.55 -11.52 -16.94
C LYS A 2 27.32 -10.77 -16.40
N SER A 3 26.78 -9.88 -17.24
CA SER A 3 25.35 -9.53 -17.29
C SER A 3 24.55 -10.76 -17.73
N ILE A 4 23.42 -11.04 -17.07
CA ILE A 4 22.46 -12.07 -17.50
C ILE A 4 21.10 -11.40 -17.57
N GLU A 5 20.61 -11.23 -18.79
CA GLU A 5 19.24 -10.81 -19.09
C GLU A 5 18.25 -11.92 -18.72
N LEU A 6 17.10 -11.54 -18.16
CA LEU A 6 15.94 -12.41 -18.01
C LEU A 6 14.84 -11.94 -18.97
N THR A 7 14.83 -12.58 -20.14
CA THR A 7 13.75 -12.54 -21.14
C THR A 7 12.55 -13.32 -20.62
N LEU A 8 11.42 -12.65 -20.34
CA LEU A 8 10.15 -13.34 -20.09
C LEU A 8 9.32 -13.37 -21.39
N GLN A 9 9.39 -14.49 -22.11
CA GLN A 9 8.53 -14.77 -23.27
C GLN A 9 7.09 -15.05 -22.81
N ARG A 10 6.11 -14.33 -23.34
CA ARG A 10 4.71 -14.77 -23.40
C ARG A 10 4.15 -14.50 -24.78
N THR A 11 4.37 -15.42 -25.71
CA THR A 11 3.73 -15.41 -27.03
C THR A 11 2.40 -16.13 -26.95
N VAL A 12 1.30 -15.41 -27.14
CA VAL A 12 -0.05 -15.99 -27.32
C VAL A 12 -0.15 -16.57 -28.74
N LYS A 13 -0.24 -17.89 -28.88
CA LYS A 13 -0.47 -18.57 -30.16
C LYS A 13 -1.96 -18.52 -30.51
N PHE A 14 -2.30 -17.91 -31.65
CA PHE A 14 -3.61 -18.04 -32.28
C PHE A 14 -3.49 -18.97 -33.51
N CYS A 15 -4.17 -20.12 -33.48
CA CYS A 15 -4.46 -20.91 -34.67
C CYS A 15 -5.73 -20.33 -35.33
N ALA A 16 -5.59 -19.70 -36.49
CA ALA A 16 -6.73 -19.26 -37.28
C ALA A 16 -7.14 -20.38 -38.24
N ALA A 17 -8.40 -20.81 -38.15
CA ALA A 17 -9.05 -21.57 -39.22
C ALA A 17 -10.48 -21.04 -39.42
N GLY A 18 -10.65 -20.20 -40.46
CA GLY A 18 -11.90 -19.99 -41.19
C GLY A 18 -13.00 -19.12 -40.56
N ILE A 19 -13.53 -18.22 -41.41
CA ILE A 19 -14.78 -17.43 -41.36
C ILE A 19 -14.60 -15.92 -41.05
N PRO A 20 -15.08 -14.99 -41.93
CA PRO A 20 -14.99 -13.56 -41.71
C PRO A 20 -16.26 -13.04 -41.02
N LEU A 21 -16.19 -12.66 -39.75
CA LEU A 21 -17.17 -11.78 -39.12
C LEU A 21 -16.57 -11.15 -37.86
N GLY A 22 -16.44 -9.82 -37.86
CA GLY A 22 -16.20 -8.99 -36.68
C GLY A 22 -14.94 -9.30 -35.90
N CYS A 23 -13.80 -8.73 -36.31
CA CYS A 23 -12.59 -8.71 -35.49
C CYS A 23 -12.84 -7.83 -34.25
N LEU A 24 -13.29 -8.44 -33.16
CA LEU A 24 -13.38 -7.80 -31.86
C LEU A 24 -11.95 -7.63 -31.33
N ALA A 25 -11.37 -6.44 -31.51
CA ALA A 25 -10.06 -6.12 -30.97
C ALA A 25 -10.13 -6.10 -29.44
N VAL A 26 -9.76 -7.22 -28.81
CA VAL A 26 -9.51 -7.27 -27.37
C VAL A 26 -8.23 -6.49 -27.12
N SER A 27 -8.38 -5.22 -26.74
CA SER A 27 -7.28 -4.41 -26.21
C SER A 27 -6.92 -4.97 -24.84
N ALA A 28 -5.78 -5.66 -24.77
CA ALA A 28 -5.18 -6.02 -23.50
C ALA A 28 -4.56 -4.77 -22.89
N SER A 29 -5.34 -4.04 -22.08
CA SER A 29 -4.82 -2.96 -21.25
C SER A 29 -3.87 -3.56 -20.23
N SER A 30 -2.56 -3.47 -20.46
CA SER A 30 -1.58 -3.77 -19.41
C SER A 30 -1.71 -2.69 -18.34
N VAL A 31 -2.35 -3.03 -17.23
CA VAL A 31 -2.39 -2.16 -16.05
C VAL A 31 -1.00 -2.18 -15.44
N PHE A 32 -0.25 -1.08 -15.56
CA PHE A 32 0.93 -0.87 -14.73
C PHE A 32 0.47 -0.81 -13.27
N ALA A 33 0.92 -1.75 -12.44
CA ALA A 33 0.78 -1.64 -10.99
C ALA A 33 1.54 -0.40 -10.53
N GLN A 34 0.90 0.45 -9.73
CA GLN A 34 1.53 1.65 -9.13
C GLN A 34 2.16 1.36 -7.77
N ILE A 35 2.07 0.11 -7.32
CA ILE A 35 2.74 -0.38 -6.12
C ILE A 35 3.89 -1.26 -6.57
N LEU A 36 5.11 -0.84 -6.29
CA LEU A 36 6.34 -1.52 -6.69
C LEU A 36 7.14 -1.92 -5.45
N PRO A 37 7.23 -3.22 -5.10
CA PRO A 37 8.09 -3.68 -4.01
C PRO A 37 9.56 -3.39 -4.29
N ASP A 38 10.30 -3.08 -3.23
CA ASP A 38 11.76 -3.12 -3.29
C ASP A 38 12.30 -4.47 -2.74
N ALA A 39 13.63 -4.63 -2.75
CA ALA A 39 14.32 -5.84 -2.31
C ALA A 39 15.10 -5.64 -0.99
N SER A 40 14.67 -4.70 -0.14
CA SER A 40 15.39 -4.27 1.06
C SER A 40 14.96 -4.99 2.36
N LEU A 41 14.11 -6.01 2.26
CA LEU A 41 13.66 -6.81 3.40
C LEU A 41 14.21 -8.25 3.32
N PRO A 42 14.34 -8.96 4.46
CA PRO A 42 14.67 -10.38 4.47
C PRO A 42 13.66 -11.23 3.68
N ASN A 43 12.37 -10.92 3.86
CA ASN A 43 11.27 -11.40 3.03
C ASN A 43 10.58 -10.18 2.41
N ASN A 44 10.69 -10.03 1.09
CA ASN A 44 10.18 -8.86 0.38
C ASN A 44 8.66 -8.90 0.21
N SER A 45 8.06 -7.73 0.02
CA SER A 45 6.64 -7.61 -0.34
C SER A 45 6.41 -8.17 -1.73
N THR A 46 5.23 -8.72 -1.97
CA THR A 46 4.81 -9.23 -3.28
C THR A 46 3.47 -8.65 -3.67
N ILE A 47 3.28 -8.40 -4.97
CA ILE A 47 2.04 -7.84 -5.52
C ILE A 47 1.41 -8.84 -6.48
N ASP A 48 0.21 -9.29 -6.13
CA ASP A 48 -0.67 -10.05 -7.01
C ASP A 48 -1.77 -9.13 -7.55
N LEU A 49 -1.91 -9.07 -8.88
CA LEU A 49 -2.93 -8.26 -9.53
C LEU A 49 -4.18 -9.10 -9.80
N GLU A 50 -5.30 -8.68 -9.22
CA GLU A 50 -6.62 -9.28 -9.40
C GLU A 50 -7.61 -8.21 -9.86
N GLY A 51 -7.61 -7.94 -11.17
CA GLY A 51 -8.41 -6.84 -11.74
C GLY A 51 -7.91 -5.48 -11.27
N GLN A 52 -8.72 -4.77 -10.49
CA GLN A 52 -8.37 -3.47 -9.89
C GLN A 52 -7.77 -3.60 -8.49
N ILE A 53 -7.63 -4.83 -7.97
CA ILE A 53 -7.06 -5.10 -6.66
C ILE A 53 -5.57 -5.40 -6.84
N GLN A 54 -4.73 -4.57 -6.22
CA GLN A 54 -3.31 -4.81 -5.99
C GLN A 54 -3.19 -5.49 -4.63
N ARG A 55 -3.21 -6.83 -4.61
CA ARG A 55 -3.10 -7.61 -3.38
C ARG A 55 -1.64 -7.68 -2.95
N ILE A 56 -1.37 -7.16 -1.76
CA ILE A 56 -0.07 -7.09 -1.13
C ILE A 56 0.07 -8.27 -0.19
N THR A 57 1.03 -9.14 -0.48
CA THR A 57 1.39 -10.33 0.30
C THR A 57 2.89 -10.32 0.60
N GLY A 58 3.41 -11.40 1.20
CA GLY A 58 4.81 -11.50 1.57
C GLY A 58 5.15 -10.55 2.72
N GLY A 59 6.29 -9.87 2.62
CA GLY A 59 6.81 -9.01 3.69
C GLY A 59 7.48 -9.80 4.81
N THR A 60 8.10 -9.08 5.74
CA THR A 60 8.83 -9.70 6.86
C THR A 60 8.06 -9.57 8.15
N THR A 61 7.73 -10.69 8.77
CA THR A 61 7.03 -10.71 10.06
C THR A 61 8.02 -10.82 11.21
N THR A 62 7.80 -10.04 12.27
CA THR A 62 8.55 -10.15 13.53
C THR A 62 7.59 -9.84 14.69
N GLY A 63 7.22 -10.87 15.46
CA GLY A 63 6.16 -10.75 16.46
C GLY A 63 4.80 -10.43 15.82
N GLY A 64 4.07 -9.46 16.38
CA GLY A 64 2.80 -8.94 15.84
C GLY A 64 2.96 -7.92 14.70
N ASN A 65 4.19 -7.64 14.26
CA ASN A 65 4.48 -6.66 13.22
C ASN A 65 4.74 -7.33 11.87
N LEU A 66 4.15 -6.77 10.81
CA LEU A 66 4.40 -7.10 9.42
C LEU A 66 5.05 -5.90 8.73
N PHE A 67 6.28 -6.08 8.25
CA PHE A 67 7.03 -5.04 7.56
C PHE A 67 6.90 -5.16 6.06
N HIS A 68 6.55 -4.04 5.42
CA HIS A 68 6.55 -3.88 3.97
C HIS A 68 7.47 -2.73 3.54
N SER A 69 8.08 -2.91 2.37
CA SER A 69 8.95 -1.92 1.75
C SER A 69 8.63 -1.86 0.26
N PHE A 70 8.49 -0.64 -0.25
CA PHE A 70 8.14 -0.35 -1.63
C PHE A 70 9.02 0.77 -2.17
N GLU A 71 9.37 0.70 -3.45
CA GLU A 71 9.98 1.81 -4.18
C GLU A 71 8.91 2.87 -4.52
N ASP A 72 7.72 2.44 -4.94
CA ASP A 72 6.57 3.31 -5.20
C ASP A 72 5.31 2.72 -4.57
N PHE A 73 4.47 3.60 -4.03
CA PHE A 73 3.18 3.25 -3.47
C PHE A 73 2.18 4.36 -3.81
N SER A 74 1.43 4.16 -4.90
CA SER A 74 0.28 4.98 -5.26
C SER A 74 -0.93 4.10 -5.58
N VAL A 75 -2.13 4.63 -5.35
CA VAL A 75 -3.41 3.91 -5.52
C VAL A 75 -4.35 4.81 -6.31
N ARG A 76 -4.71 4.43 -7.54
CA ARG A 76 -5.58 5.27 -8.37
C ARG A 76 -7.05 5.12 -8.00
N THR A 77 -7.86 6.02 -8.55
CA THR A 77 -9.32 5.92 -8.50
C THR A 77 -9.80 4.55 -9.00
N GLY A 78 -10.64 3.90 -8.20
CA GLY A 78 -11.18 2.57 -8.50
C GLY A 78 -10.21 1.42 -8.22
N GLU A 79 -8.95 1.68 -7.86
CA GLU A 79 -8.02 0.64 -7.43
C GLU A 79 -8.11 0.39 -5.93
N THR A 80 -7.72 -0.82 -5.54
CA THR A 80 -7.58 -1.20 -4.13
C THR A 80 -6.17 -1.69 -3.85
N ALA A 81 -5.47 -1.06 -2.90
CA ALA A 81 -4.29 -1.63 -2.25
C ALA A 81 -4.77 -2.50 -1.09
N PHE A 82 -4.69 -3.82 -1.25
CA PHE A 82 -5.19 -4.75 -0.25
C PHE A 82 -4.04 -5.45 0.44
N PHE A 83 -3.77 -5.06 1.70
CA PHE A 83 -2.87 -5.80 2.57
C PHE A 83 -3.55 -7.08 3.04
N ASP A 84 -3.18 -8.20 2.43
CA ASP A 84 -3.69 -9.54 2.77
C ASP A 84 -2.87 -10.13 3.91
N ASN A 85 -2.89 -9.45 5.06
CA ASN A 85 -2.19 -9.85 6.27
C ASN A 85 -2.93 -10.99 6.99
N ALA A 86 -2.18 -11.79 7.75
CA ALA A 86 -2.78 -12.72 8.70
C ALA A 86 -3.51 -11.98 9.83
N LEU A 87 -4.57 -12.59 10.37
CA LEU A 87 -5.37 -12.01 11.46
C LEU A 87 -4.61 -11.86 12.79
N THR A 88 -3.43 -12.49 12.90
CA THR A 88 -2.53 -12.38 14.05
C THR A 88 -1.60 -11.17 13.98
N ILE A 89 -1.65 -10.40 12.88
CA ILE A 89 -0.85 -9.19 12.72
C ILE A 89 -1.57 -8.02 13.39
N ASP A 90 -0.87 -7.37 14.31
CA ASP A 90 -1.35 -6.18 15.02
C ASP A 90 -1.00 -4.91 14.24
N ASN A 91 0.19 -4.88 13.61
CA ASN A 91 0.71 -3.68 12.94
C ASN A 91 1.32 -4.01 11.58
N ILE A 92 0.92 -3.24 10.58
CA ILE A 92 1.50 -3.25 9.24
C ILE A 92 2.35 -2.00 9.12
N ILE A 93 3.67 -2.16 9.04
CA ILE A 93 4.65 -1.08 9.04
C ILE A 93 5.24 -0.98 7.63
N THR A 94 4.85 0.06 6.92
CA THR A 94 5.15 0.26 5.50
C THR A 94 6.06 1.46 5.29
N ARG A 95 7.16 1.26 4.55
CA ARG A 95 8.02 2.36 4.09
C ARG A 95 8.07 2.47 2.57
N ILE A 96 8.18 3.69 2.06
CA ILE A 96 8.43 4.00 0.66
C ILE A 96 9.86 4.51 0.54
N THR A 97 10.70 3.80 -0.21
CA THR A 97 12.13 4.06 -0.35
C THR A 97 12.48 4.82 -1.63
N GLY A 98 11.60 4.84 -2.63
CA GLY A 98 11.80 5.62 -3.85
C GLY A 98 11.55 7.11 -3.65
N GLY A 99 11.77 7.88 -4.71
CA GLY A 99 11.66 9.35 -4.69
C GLY A 99 10.29 9.91 -5.07
N GLN A 100 9.25 9.07 -5.16
CA GLN A 100 7.94 9.47 -5.65
C GLN A 100 6.97 9.81 -4.51
N ILE A 101 6.09 10.77 -4.76
CA ILE A 101 4.97 11.12 -3.87
C ILE A 101 3.93 10.00 -3.93
N SER A 102 3.44 9.56 -2.77
CA SER A 102 2.32 8.62 -2.70
C SER A 102 1.01 9.32 -3.02
N ASN A 103 0.44 9.06 -4.20
CA ASN A 103 -0.87 9.56 -4.59
C ASN A 103 -1.92 8.49 -4.29
N ILE A 104 -2.73 8.73 -3.27
CA ILE A 104 -3.77 7.82 -2.80
C ILE A 104 -5.13 8.40 -3.19
N ASP A 105 -5.72 7.93 -4.27
CA ASP A 105 -7.07 8.29 -4.71
C ASP A 105 -7.97 7.05 -4.87
N GLY A 106 -7.57 5.92 -4.30
CA GLY A 106 -8.37 4.69 -4.25
C GLY A 106 -8.56 4.17 -2.83
N LEU A 107 -8.84 2.88 -2.71
CA LEU A 107 -9.07 2.22 -1.43
C LEU A 107 -7.77 1.59 -0.90
N ILE A 108 -7.44 1.84 0.36
CA ILE A 108 -6.47 1.03 1.11
C ILE A 108 -7.24 0.16 2.09
N ARG A 109 -7.02 -1.15 2.03
CA ARG A 109 -7.69 -2.16 2.86
C ARG A 109 -6.66 -3.04 3.58
N ALA A 110 -6.97 -3.45 4.80
CA ALA A 110 -6.23 -4.47 5.55
C ALA A 110 -7.18 -5.46 6.22
N ASN A 111 -6.71 -6.68 6.49
CA ASN A 111 -7.49 -7.70 7.17
C ASN A 111 -7.50 -7.50 8.71
N GLY A 112 -8.62 -7.87 9.33
CA GLY A 112 -8.75 -7.94 10.78
C GLY A 112 -8.68 -6.57 11.45
N SER A 113 -8.06 -6.50 12.62
CA SER A 113 -7.91 -5.29 13.43
C SER A 113 -6.52 -4.65 13.33
N ALA A 114 -5.74 -5.01 12.30
CA ALA A 114 -4.39 -4.50 12.14
C ALA A 114 -4.38 -2.97 11.96
N SER A 115 -3.43 -2.30 12.60
CA SER A 115 -3.13 -0.89 12.35
C SER A 115 -2.15 -0.76 11.20
N LEU A 116 -2.28 0.28 10.38
CA LEU A 116 -1.41 0.54 9.23
C LEU A 116 -0.59 1.82 9.44
N PHE A 117 0.72 1.69 9.36
CA PHE A 117 1.69 2.77 9.41
C PHE A 117 2.32 2.93 8.02
N LEU A 118 2.16 4.10 7.41
CA LEU A 118 2.65 4.43 6.07
C LEU A 118 3.64 5.58 6.15
N LEU A 119 4.88 5.33 5.72
CA LEU A 119 5.97 6.29 5.76
C LEU A 119 6.46 6.61 4.34
N ASN A 120 6.29 7.85 3.90
CA ASN A 120 6.88 8.33 2.65
C ASN A 120 7.49 9.74 2.84
N PRO A 121 8.84 9.86 2.92
CA PRO A 121 9.51 11.15 3.09
C PRO A 121 9.20 12.18 2.00
N ASN A 122 8.83 11.73 0.80
CA ASN A 122 8.54 12.60 -0.36
C ASN A 122 7.15 13.22 -0.31
N GLY A 123 6.25 12.72 0.55
CA GLY A 123 4.91 13.25 0.70
C GLY A 123 3.80 12.24 0.42
N ILE A 124 2.61 12.57 0.92
CA ILE A 124 1.40 11.75 0.75
C ILE A 124 0.25 12.66 0.35
N VAL A 125 -0.45 12.32 -0.72
CA VAL A 125 -1.63 13.05 -1.19
C VAL A 125 -2.82 12.11 -1.20
N PHE A 126 -3.79 12.36 -0.32
CA PHE A 126 -5.10 11.72 -0.40
C PHE A 126 -6.01 12.53 -1.33
N GLY A 127 -6.42 11.93 -2.43
CA GLY A 127 -7.36 12.50 -3.38
C GLY A 127 -8.81 12.41 -2.90
N SER A 128 -9.74 12.91 -3.73
CA SER A 128 -11.16 12.99 -3.37
C SER A 128 -11.84 11.64 -3.21
N ASN A 129 -11.31 10.61 -3.86
CA ASN A 129 -11.87 9.25 -3.86
C ASN A 129 -11.11 8.33 -2.88
N ALA A 130 -10.13 8.86 -2.15
CA ALA A 130 -9.35 8.10 -1.19
C ALA A 130 -10.24 7.56 -0.07
N ALA A 131 -10.14 6.26 0.17
CA ALA A 131 -10.85 5.58 1.25
C ALA A 131 -9.91 4.65 2.02
N LEU A 132 -10.16 4.53 3.32
CA LEU A 132 -9.42 3.63 4.21
C LEU A 132 -10.40 2.64 4.83
N GLU A 133 -10.16 1.35 4.63
CA GLU A 133 -10.87 0.25 5.26
C GLU A 133 -9.88 -0.58 6.08
N ILE A 134 -9.49 -0.01 7.21
CA ILE A 134 -8.52 -0.55 8.16
C ILE A 134 -9.25 -0.82 9.47
N GLY A 135 -9.16 -2.02 10.02
CA GLY A 135 -9.86 -2.35 11.27
C GLY A 135 -9.20 -1.75 12.52
N GLY A 136 -7.90 -1.45 12.45
CA GLY A 136 -7.16 -0.73 13.48
C GLY A 136 -7.02 0.77 13.19
N SER A 137 -5.91 1.36 13.63
CA SER A 137 -5.59 2.76 13.36
C SER A 137 -4.81 2.94 12.06
N PHE A 138 -4.90 4.13 11.47
CA PHE A 138 -4.04 4.54 10.35
C PHE A 138 -3.12 5.69 10.75
N LEU A 139 -1.84 5.58 10.43
CA LEU A 139 -0.85 6.64 10.57
C LEU A 139 -0.12 6.83 9.25
N GLY A 140 -0.24 8.02 8.66
CA GLY A 140 0.57 8.46 7.52
C GLY A 140 1.60 9.49 7.97
N SER A 141 2.86 9.34 7.56
CA SER A 141 3.95 10.25 7.95
C SER A 141 4.94 10.50 6.81
N THR A 142 5.55 11.68 6.84
CA THR A 142 6.65 12.09 5.96
C THR A 142 8.01 12.11 6.67
N ALA A 143 8.10 11.43 7.81
CA ALA A 143 9.38 11.17 8.47
C ALA A 143 10.28 10.26 7.63
N ASP A 144 11.56 10.24 7.97
CA ASP A 144 12.57 9.46 7.27
C ASP A 144 12.62 8.02 7.75
N ARG A 145 12.23 7.77 9.00
CA ARG A 145 12.37 6.47 9.67
C ARG A 145 11.46 6.33 10.87
N PHE A 146 11.12 5.07 11.18
CA PHE A 146 10.55 4.65 12.45
C PHE A 146 11.65 4.34 13.47
N LEU A 147 11.41 4.72 14.72
CA LEU A 147 12.25 4.39 15.87
C LEU A 147 11.47 3.44 16.79
N PHE A 148 12.11 2.35 17.21
CA PHE A 148 11.55 1.37 18.14
C PHE A 148 12.20 1.52 19.52
N GLU A 149 11.55 0.94 20.54
CA GLU A 149 11.98 1.04 21.94
C GLU A 149 13.38 0.46 22.19
N ASP A 150 13.73 -0.61 21.47
CA ASP A 150 15.03 -1.26 21.54
C ASP A 150 16.14 -0.52 20.78
N GLY A 151 15.83 0.67 20.23
CA GLY A 151 16.75 1.47 19.42
C GLY A 151 16.90 0.99 17.98
N THR A 152 16.17 -0.04 17.56
CA THR A 152 16.14 -0.44 16.14
C THR A 152 15.48 0.64 15.30
N VAL A 153 15.86 0.66 14.01
CA VAL A 153 15.47 1.71 13.07
C VAL A 153 15.00 1.08 11.77
N PHE A 154 13.84 1.51 11.30
CA PHE A 154 13.32 1.15 9.98
C PHE A 154 13.22 2.40 9.11
N SER A 155 14.21 2.58 8.23
CA SER A 155 14.45 3.83 7.47
C SER A 155 13.98 3.75 6.02
N ALA A 156 13.28 4.78 5.56
CA ALA A 156 12.89 4.98 4.16
C ALA A 156 14.04 5.58 3.32
N THR A 157 14.86 6.45 3.92
CA THR A 157 15.94 7.17 3.20
C THR A 157 17.27 6.43 3.18
N GLU A 158 17.49 5.52 4.12
CA GLU A 158 18.70 4.69 4.23
C GLU A 158 18.32 3.20 4.41
N PRO A 159 17.64 2.60 3.42
CA PRO A 159 17.20 1.21 3.52
C PRO A 159 18.42 0.28 3.55
N GLN A 160 18.55 -0.47 4.64
CA GLN A 160 19.57 -1.51 4.78
C GLN A 160 19.16 -2.75 3.99
N ALA A 161 20.12 -3.48 3.41
CA ALA A 161 19.85 -4.73 2.69
C ALA A 161 19.32 -5.85 3.60
N THR A 162 19.68 -5.82 4.89
CA THR A 162 19.16 -6.73 5.93
C THR A 162 18.88 -5.92 7.19
N PRO A 163 17.71 -5.25 7.28
CA PRO A 163 17.37 -4.45 8.45
C PRO A 163 17.19 -5.33 9.69
N LEU A 164 17.63 -4.84 10.85
CA LEU A 164 17.24 -5.42 12.13
C LEU A 164 15.83 -4.94 12.44
N LEU A 165 14.90 -5.88 12.61
CA LEU A 165 13.47 -5.60 12.82
C LEU A 165 13.07 -5.96 14.25
N SER A 166 12.11 -5.22 14.80
CA SER A 166 11.65 -5.37 16.18
C SER A 166 10.28 -6.03 16.28
N ILE A 167 10.03 -6.69 17.42
CA ILE A 167 8.70 -7.16 17.83
C ILE A 167 7.83 -6.04 18.42
N ASN A 168 8.44 -4.91 18.79
CA ASN A 168 7.77 -3.80 19.45
C ASN A 168 7.11 -2.86 18.44
N VAL A 169 6.13 -2.07 18.88
CA VAL A 169 5.58 -1.00 18.04
C VAL A 169 6.57 0.17 17.93
N PRO A 170 6.55 0.95 16.82
CA PRO A 170 7.31 2.18 16.75
C PRO A 170 6.95 3.13 17.89
N ILE A 171 7.94 3.62 18.61
CA ILE A 171 7.76 4.60 19.69
C ILE A 171 7.97 6.04 19.21
N GLY A 172 8.49 6.21 17.99
CA GLY A 172 8.78 7.53 17.45
C GLY A 172 8.96 7.57 15.94
N LEU A 173 8.88 8.79 15.44
CA LEU A 173 9.17 9.17 14.06
C LEU A 173 10.36 10.14 14.08
N HIS A 174 11.34 9.92 13.21
CA HIS A 174 12.44 10.87 13.03
C HIS A 174 12.28 11.55 11.68
N PHE A 175 12.02 12.85 11.71
CA PHE A 175 11.99 13.70 10.53
C PHE A 175 13.42 14.17 10.25
N GLY A 176 13.89 14.02 9.01
CA GLY A 176 15.16 14.61 8.60
C GLY A 176 15.07 16.14 8.55
N ASN A 177 15.94 16.75 7.74
CA ASN A 177 16.05 18.20 7.69
C ASN A 177 14.88 18.90 6.97
N ALA A 178 14.11 18.18 6.15
CA ALA A 178 13.06 18.74 5.31
C ALA A 178 11.93 17.74 5.04
N PRO A 179 11.00 17.54 6.00
CA PRO A 179 9.85 16.67 5.77
C PRO A 179 8.91 17.25 4.71
N SER A 180 8.34 16.39 3.87
CA SER A 180 7.40 16.80 2.81
C SER A 180 5.96 16.95 3.30
N GLN A 181 5.10 17.45 2.42
CA GLN A 181 3.69 17.71 2.72
C GLN A 181 2.85 16.42 2.77
N ILE A 182 1.86 16.43 3.66
CA ILE A 182 0.69 15.55 3.57
C ILE A 182 -0.51 16.40 3.19
N VAL A 183 -1.19 16.07 2.10
CA VAL A 183 -2.38 16.78 1.63
C VAL A 183 -3.57 15.83 1.69
N ASN A 184 -4.59 16.17 2.46
CA ASN A 184 -5.83 15.39 2.50
C ASN A 184 -6.97 16.13 1.78
N ARG A 185 -7.48 15.52 0.69
CA ARG A 185 -8.63 16.00 -0.10
C ARG A 185 -9.79 15.00 -0.09
N SER A 186 -9.72 13.96 0.73
CA SER A 186 -10.78 12.95 0.81
C SER A 186 -12.05 13.52 1.40
N GLN A 187 -13.19 12.91 1.05
CA GLN A 187 -14.50 13.30 1.54
C GLN A 187 -15.00 12.27 2.56
N THR A 188 -15.57 12.73 3.66
CA THR A 188 -16.30 11.88 4.59
C THR A 188 -17.80 12.04 4.34
N THR A 189 -18.50 10.94 4.11
CA THR A 189 -19.97 10.96 4.15
C THR A 189 -20.36 11.01 5.62
N ALA A 190 -20.83 12.16 6.10
CA ALA A 190 -21.34 12.28 7.46
C ALA A 190 -22.40 11.18 7.68
N LEU A 191 -22.17 10.29 8.65
CA LEU A 191 -23.21 9.40 9.12
C LEU A 191 -24.37 10.30 9.54
N ARG A 192 -25.51 10.23 8.83
CA ARG A 192 -26.74 10.86 9.32
C ARG A 192 -26.91 10.37 10.75
N PRO A 193 -27.08 11.26 11.75
CA PRO A 193 -27.55 10.83 13.06
C PRO A 193 -28.77 9.94 12.82
N SER A 194 -28.79 8.75 13.40
CA SER A 194 -30.02 7.95 13.41
C SER A 194 -31.13 8.89 13.86
N PRO A 195 -32.28 8.95 13.15
CA PRO A 195 -33.42 9.68 13.68
C PRO A 195 -33.66 9.17 15.10
N ASP A 196 -33.68 10.10 16.04
CA ASP A 196 -33.92 9.80 17.45
C ASP A 196 -35.25 9.04 17.55
N PRO A 197 -35.26 7.77 17.99
CA PRO A 197 -36.48 6.98 18.11
C PRO A 197 -37.45 7.56 19.15
N THR A 198 -37.01 8.56 19.95
CA THR A 198 -37.82 9.22 20.97
C THR A 198 -38.32 10.61 20.57
N ALA A 199 -38.03 11.09 19.36
CA ALA A 199 -38.57 12.37 18.89
C ALA A 199 -40.12 12.33 18.87
N PRO A 200 -40.81 13.14 19.69
CA PRO A 200 -42.27 13.16 19.69
C PRO A 200 -42.75 13.64 18.32
N GLY A 201 -43.62 12.86 17.68
CA GLY A 201 -44.25 13.26 16.43
C GLY A 201 -44.94 14.61 16.61
N LEU A 202 -44.55 15.60 15.81
CA LEU A 202 -45.32 16.83 15.69
C LEU A 202 -46.65 16.47 15.02
N ILE A 203 -47.72 16.56 15.81
CA ILE A 203 -49.10 16.69 15.34
C ILE A 203 -49.35 18.08 14.76
#